data_AF-A0A1E3YK48-F1
#
_entry.id   AF-A0A1E3YK48-F1
#
_cell.length_a   1.000
_cell.length_b   1.000
_cell.length_c   1.000
_cell.angle_alpha   90.00
_cell.angle_beta   90.00
_cell.angle_gamma   90.00
#
_symmetry.space_group_name_H-M   'P 1'
#
loop_
_entity.id
_entity.type
_entity.pdbx_description
1 polymer ?
#
loop_
_entity_poly.entity_id
_entity_poly.type
_entity_poly.pdbx_seq_one_letter_code
_entity_poly.pdbx_strand_id
1 'polypeptide(L)'
;MQKSRPTQNKRARERARQEKRQQKEARRLENRGRRDSGVPLAPGEDPDIAGIVPGPQPSPWGDDDLVDDAESDDSEEDEGRS
;
A
#
# COMPACT_ATOMS: atom_id res chain seq x y z
N MET A 1 31.17 -14.42 45.70
CA MET A 1 31.05 -13.57 44.49
C MET A 1 29.70 -12.85 44.54
N GLN A 2 29.63 -11.58 44.98
CA GLN A 2 28.36 -10.86 45.06
C GLN A 2 27.95 -10.33 43.68
N LYS A 3 26.81 -10.80 43.15
CA LYS A 3 26.28 -10.38 41.84
C LYS A 3 25.71 -8.97 41.95
N SER A 4 26.29 -8.03 41.21
CA SER A 4 25.88 -6.62 41.19
C SER A 4 24.40 -6.50 40.78
N ARG A 5 23.62 -5.81 41.62
CA ARG A 5 22.19 -5.60 41.36
C ARG A 5 22.05 -4.66 40.17
N PRO A 6 21.31 -5.02 39.12
CA PRO A 6 21.09 -4.14 37.99
C PRO A 6 20.37 -2.88 38.46
N THR A 7 20.82 -1.71 37.99
CA THR A 7 20.18 -0.43 38.29
C THR A 7 18.72 -0.46 37.84
N GLN A 8 17.84 0.25 38.55
CA GLN A 8 16.40 0.28 38.25
C GLN A 8 16.12 0.61 36.78
N ASN A 9 16.92 1.50 36.19
CA ASN A 9 16.88 1.88 34.77
C ASN A 9 17.14 0.69 33.83
N LYS A 10 18.07 -0.22 34.18
CA LYS A 10 18.35 -1.42 33.38
C LYS A 10 17.13 -2.34 33.35
N ARG A 11 16.48 -2.54 34.51
CA ARG A 11 15.27 -3.37 34.62
C ARG A 11 14.08 -2.75 33.86
N ALA A 12 13.92 -1.43 33.91
CA ALA A 12 12.88 -0.73 33.13
C ALA A 12 13.11 -0.90 31.62
N ARG A 13 14.35 -0.70 31.15
CA ARG A 13 14.70 -0.86 29.73
C ARG A 13 14.53 -2.29 29.23
N GLU A 14 14.82 -3.28 30.07
CA GLU A 14 14.60 -4.68 29.73
C GLU A 14 13.11 -5.01 29.59
N ARG A 15 12.28 -4.61 30.56
CA ARG A 15 10.82 -4.78 30.50
C ARG A 15 10.23 -4.15 29.24
N ALA A 16 10.59 -2.91 28.91
CA ALA A 16 10.12 -2.23 27.71
C ALA A 16 10.48 -2.97 26.40
N ARG A 17 11.68 -3.60 26.34
CA ARG A 17 12.06 -4.42 25.18
C ARG A 17 11.24 -5.70 25.09
N GLN A 18 10.99 -6.36 26.22
CA GLN A 18 10.17 -7.57 26.27
C GLN A 18 8.72 -7.27 25.88
N GLU A 19 8.14 -6.20 26.42
CA GLU A 19 6.79 -5.72 26.07
C GLU A 19 6.67 -5.42 24.57
N LYS A 20 7.64 -4.68 23.99
CA LYS A 20 7.64 -4.39 22.55
C LYS A 20 7.72 -5.64 21.68
N ARG A 21 8.50 -6.65 22.10
CA ARG A 21 8.59 -7.93 21.39
C ARG A 21 7.26 -8.68 21.45
N GLN A 22 6.67 -8.80 22.64
CA GLN A 22 5.37 -9.45 22.84
C GLN A 22 4.26 -8.76 22.01
N GLN A 23 4.21 -7.43 22.01
CA GLN A 23 3.24 -6.69 21.18
C GLN A 23 3.43 -6.95 19.68
N LYS A 24 4.70 -7.02 19.21
CA LYS A 24 4.98 -7.32 17.80
C LYS A 24 4.58 -8.75 17.44
N GLU A 25 4.79 -9.71 18.34
CA GLU A 25 4.37 -11.10 18.16
C GLU A 25 2.85 -11.23 18.15
N ALA A 26 2.15 -10.57 19.09
CA ALA A 26 0.70 -10.50 19.11
C ALA A 26 0.13 -9.93 17.80
N ARG A 27 0.67 -8.81 17.32
CA ARG A 27 0.26 -8.22 16.02
C ARG A 27 0.52 -9.15 14.84
N ARG A 28 1.61 -9.93 14.86
CA ARG A 28 1.90 -10.91 13.81
C ARG A 28 0.89 -12.06 13.83
N LEU A 29 0.52 -12.56 15.01
CA LEU A 29 -0.48 -13.60 15.18
C LEU A 29 -1.86 -13.11 14.73
N GLU A 30 -2.25 -11.89 15.11
CA GLU A 30 -3.50 -11.28 14.66
C GLU A 30 -3.55 -11.15 13.14
N ASN A 31 -2.50 -10.61 12.52
CA ASN A 31 -2.42 -10.48 11.06
C ASN A 31 -2.46 -11.83 10.35
N ARG A 32 -1.86 -12.88 10.93
CA ARG A 32 -1.94 -14.24 10.39
C ARG A 32 -3.37 -14.76 10.49
N GLY A 33 -4.01 -14.63 11.65
CA GLY A 33 -5.40 -15.03 11.86
C GLY A 33 -6.35 -14.33 10.88
N ARG A 34 -6.19 -13.03 10.65
CA ARG A 34 -6.99 -12.27 9.66
C ARG A 34 -6.81 -12.78 8.22
N ARG A 35 -5.60 -13.21 7.84
CA ARG A 35 -5.34 -13.81 6.52
C ARG A 35 -5.99 -15.18 6.41
N ASP A 36 -5.88 -16.00 7.45
CA ASP A 36 -6.42 -17.36 7.47
C ASP A 36 -7.95 -17.37 7.56
N SER A 37 -8.57 -16.32 8.13
CA SER A 37 -10.03 -16.16 8.24
C SER A 37 -10.69 -15.46 7.05
N GLY A 38 -9.92 -15.11 6.00
CA GLY A 38 -10.46 -14.45 4.81
C GLY A 38 -11.39 -15.37 4.02
N VAL A 39 -12.32 -14.77 3.27
CA VAL A 39 -13.06 -15.50 2.21
C VAL A 39 -12.04 -16.01 1.20
N PRO A 40 -12.15 -17.27 0.71
CA PRO A 40 -11.26 -17.76 -0.33
C PRO A 40 -11.28 -16.83 -1.54
N LEU A 41 -10.10 -16.31 -1.90
CA LEU A 41 -9.92 -15.49 -3.10
C LEU A 41 -10.20 -16.35 -4.34
N ALA A 42 -10.76 -15.73 -5.38
CA ALA A 42 -10.89 -16.38 -6.68
C ALA A 42 -9.50 -16.81 -7.18
N PRO A 43 -9.34 -18.04 -7.70
CA PRO A 43 -8.04 -18.52 -8.14
C PRO A 43 -7.55 -17.70 -9.33
N GLY A 44 -6.38 -17.07 -9.18
CA GLY A 44 -5.71 -16.34 -10.25
C GLY A 44 -6.00 -14.84 -10.35
N GLU A 45 -6.83 -14.28 -9.46
CA GLU A 45 -7.18 -12.85 -9.50
C GLU A 45 -7.09 -12.22 -8.10
N ASP A 46 -6.46 -11.04 -8.02
CA ASP A 46 -6.33 -10.29 -6.76
C ASP A 46 -7.64 -9.54 -6.49
N PRO A 47 -8.28 -9.68 -5.31
CA PRO A 47 -9.51 -8.97 -4.99
C PRO A 47 -9.38 -7.45 -5.07
N ASP A 48 -8.18 -6.89 -4.85
CA ASP A 48 -7.94 -5.45 -4.94
C ASP A 48 -7.82 -4.98 -6.39
N ILE A 49 -7.47 -5.87 -7.33
CA ILE A 49 -7.32 -5.56 -8.76
C ILE A 49 -8.49 -6.03 -9.62
N ALA A 50 -9.31 -6.95 -9.10
CA ALA A 50 -10.41 -7.55 -9.82
C ALA A 50 -11.36 -6.48 -10.37
N GLY A 51 -11.61 -6.51 -11.69
CA GLY A 51 -12.50 -5.57 -12.36
C GLY A 51 -11.90 -4.20 -12.70
N ILE A 52 -10.62 -3.95 -12.40
CA ILE A 52 -9.93 -2.74 -12.87
C ILE A 52 -9.45 -2.97 -14.31
N VAL A 53 -9.95 -2.15 -15.23
CA VAL A 53 -9.50 -2.15 -16.63
C VAL A 53 -8.26 -1.26 -16.77
N PRO A 54 -7.14 -1.76 -17.32
CA PRO A 54 -5.97 -0.94 -17.57
C PRO A 54 -6.26 0.11 -18.65
N GLY A 55 -5.85 1.35 -18.39
CA GLY A 55 -6.09 2.50 -19.28
C GLY A 55 -6.77 3.66 -18.55
N PRO A 56 -7.02 4.78 -19.24
CA PRO A 56 -7.84 5.87 -18.71
C PRO A 56 -9.21 5.33 -18.31
N GLN A 57 -9.63 5.61 -17.08
CA GLN A 57 -10.99 5.31 -16.65
C GLN A 57 -11.97 6.25 -17.35
N PRO A 58 -13.15 5.76 -17.78
CA PRO A 58 -14.15 6.60 -18.42
C PRO A 58 -14.59 7.71 -17.46
N SER A 59 -14.86 8.89 -18.00
CA SER A 59 -15.38 10.01 -17.23
C SER A 59 -16.76 9.64 -16.67
N PRO A 60 -17.00 9.80 -15.35
CA PRO A 60 -18.32 9.56 -14.78
C PRO A 60 -19.37 10.59 -15.23
N TRP A 61 -18.96 11.65 -15.94
CA TRP A 61 -19.80 12.77 -16.36
C TRP A 61 -19.98 12.90 -17.88
N GLY A 62 -19.49 11.94 -18.66
CA GLY A 62 -19.56 11.95 -20.13
C GLY A 62 -18.24 12.30 -20.80
N ASP A 63 -18.13 11.93 -22.08
CA ASP A 63 -16.90 12.01 -22.89
C ASP A 63 -16.76 13.32 -23.67
N ASP A 64 -17.72 14.25 -23.55
CA ASP A 64 -17.74 15.51 -24.30
C ASP A 64 -16.52 16.42 -24.03
N ASP A 65 -15.81 16.23 -22.92
CA ASP A 65 -14.65 17.04 -22.53
C ASP A 65 -13.29 16.49 -23.03
N LEU A 66 -13.23 15.29 -23.61
CA LEU A 66 -11.96 14.63 -23.98
C LEU A 66 -11.48 14.89 -25.42
N VAL A 67 -12.32 15.50 -26.27
CA VAL A 67 -12.05 15.69 -27.71
C VAL A 67 -11.18 16.93 -27.99
N ASP A 68 -11.04 17.86 -27.03
CA ASP A 68 -10.40 19.16 -27.26
C ASP A 68 -8.85 19.11 -27.21
N ASP A 69 -8.26 18.21 -26.42
CA ASP A 69 -6.81 18.21 -26.14
C ASP A 69 -5.99 17.41 -27.19
N ALA A 70 -6.63 16.56 -27.99
CA ALA A 70 -5.95 15.70 -28.97
C ALA A 70 -5.78 16.35 -30.36
N GLU A 71 -6.54 17.40 -30.69
CA GLU A 71 -6.50 18.06 -32.00
C GLU A 71 -5.48 19.21 -32.09
N SER A 72 -4.88 19.64 -30.96
CA SER A 72 -3.99 20.80 -30.94
C SER A 72 -2.50 20.51 -31.25
N ASP A 73 -2.08 19.24 -31.38
CA ASP A 73 -0.66 18.86 -31.53
C ASP A 73 -0.22 18.56 -32.99
N ASP A 74 -1.16 18.32 -33.92
CA ASP A 74 -0.82 17.90 -35.30
C ASP A 74 -0.61 19.06 -36.29
N SER A 75 -1.00 20.30 -35.95
CA SER A 75 -1.01 21.43 -36.91
C SER A 75 0.20 22.37 -36.90
N GLU A 76 1.23 22.17 -36.07
CA GLU A 76 2.35 23.12 -35.93
C GLU A 76 3.65 22.77 -36.70
N GLU A 77 3.75 21.65 -37.41
CA GLU A 77 5.05 21.21 -37.98
C GLU A 77 5.35 21.64 -39.45
N ASP A 78 4.41 22.21 -40.23
CA ASP A 78 4.60 22.40 -41.70
C ASP A 78 4.86 23.85 -42.21
N GLU A 79 5.09 24.86 -41.35
CA GLU A 79 5.36 26.25 -41.83
C GLU A 79 6.82 26.74 -41.68
N GLY A 80 7.76 25.84 -41.35
CA GLY A 80 9.12 26.23 -40.94
C GLY A 80 10.24 26.16 -41.98
N ARG A 81 9.99 25.83 -43.25
CA ARG A 81 11.10 25.62 -44.22
C ARG A 81 10.80 26.18 -45.63
N SER A 82 11.12 27.46 -45.84
CA SER A 82 11.35 28.07 -47.16
C SER A 82 12.34 29.21 -47.07
#